data_AF-A0ABD0RCX7-F1
#
_entry.id   AF-A0ABD0RCX7-F1
#
_cell.length_a   1.000
_cell.length_b   1.000
_cell.length_c   1.000
_cell.angle_alpha   90.00
_cell.angle_beta   90.00
_cell.angle_gamma   90.00
#
_symmetry.space_group_name_H-M   'P 1'
#
loop_
_entity.id
_entity.type
_entity.pdbx_description
1 polymer ?
#
loop_
_entity_poly.entity_id
_entity_poly.type
_entity_poly.pdbx_seq_one_letter_code
_entity_poly.pdbx_strand_id
1 'polypeptide(L)' 'VCEEEKCEEDVFPLAMNYLDRFLAAVPTRKCYLQLLGAVCLFLASKLKASQPLSARKLCMYTDNSITSQQLL' A
#
# COMPACT_ATOMS: atom_id res chain seq x y z
N VAL A 1 4.44 -5.89 -6.68
CA VAL A 1 4.20 -4.43 -6.77
C VAL A 1 5.50 -3.65 -6.65
N CYS A 2 6.17 -3.61 -5.48
CA CYS A 2 7.41 -2.82 -5.33
C CYS A 2 8.53 -3.22 -6.29
N GLU A 3 8.80 -4.51 -6.44
CA GLU A 3 9.82 -5.00 -7.38
C GLU A 3 9.44 -4.69 -8.84
N GLU A 4 8.20 -4.96 -9.22
CA GLU A 4 7.66 -4.69 -10.57
C GLU A 4 7.73 -3.19 -10.94
N GLU A 5 7.39 -2.32 -9.99
CA GLU A 5 7.43 -0.86 -10.13
C GLU A 5 8.83 -0.28 -9.88
N LYS A 6 9.83 -1.13 -9.60
CA LYS A 6 11.22 -0.76 -9.28
C LYS A 6 11.29 0.33 -8.20
N CYS A 7 10.44 0.20 -7.19
CA CYS A 7 10.49 1.06 -6.01
C CYS A 7 11.83 0.90 -5.29
N GLU A 8 12.23 1.96 -4.61
CA GLU A 8 13.37 1.99 -3.71
C GLU A 8 13.20 0.92 -2.60
N GLU A 9 14.30 0.29 -2.21
CA GLU A 9 14.30 -0.87 -1.31
C GLU A 9 13.64 -0.59 0.04
N ASP A 10 13.69 0.65 0.51
CA ASP A 10 13.07 1.12 1.76
C ASP A 10 11.53 1.18 1.73
N VAL A 11 10.90 1.21 0.55
CA VAL A 11 9.45 1.37 0.42
C VAL A 11 8.70 0.18 1.00
N PHE A 12 9.14 -1.04 0.69
CA PHE A 12 8.46 -2.26 1.14
C PHE A 12 8.59 -2.48 2.66
N PRO A 13 9.79 -2.40 3.28
CA PRO A 13 9.94 -2.47 4.74
C PRO A 13 9.11 -1.41 5.48
N LEU A 14 9.03 -0.18 4.94
CA LEU A 14 8.22 0.87 5.54
C LEU A 14 6.72 0.57 5.44
N ALA A 15 6.24 0.05 4.31
CA ALA A 15 4.86 -0.38 4.16
C ALA A 15 4.50 -1.52 5.14
N MET A 16 5.40 -2.50 5.32
CA MET A 16 5.22 -3.57 6.31
C MET A 16 5.20 -3.01 7.74
N ASN A 17 6.06 -2.04 8.06
CA ASN A 17 6.02 -1.37 9.37
C ASN A 17 4.66 -0.71 9.64
N TYR A 18 4.05 -0.07 8.64
CA TYR A 18 2.70 0.49 8.77
C TYR A 18 1.64 -0.58 8.96
N LEU A 19 1.72 -1.66 8.18
CA LEU A 19 0.79 -2.79 8.24
C LEU A 19 0.79 -3.42 9.64
N ASP A 20 1.97 -3.78 10.15
CA ASP A 20 2.12 -4.43 11.46
C ASP A 20 1.62 -3.54 12.59
N ARG A 21 1.98 -2.23 12.57
CA ARG A 21 1.52 -1.27 13.58
C ARG A 21 0.01 -1.06 13.55
N PHE A 22 -0.60 -1.03 12.36
CA PHE A 22 -2.05 -0.89 12.24
C PHE A 22 -2.76 -2.14 12.77
N LEU A 23 -2.31 -3.33 12.35
CA LEU A 23 -2.91 -4.61 12.78
C LEU A 23 -2.72 -4.88 14.28
N ALA A 24 -1.63 -4.37 14.88
CA ALA A 24 -1.43 -4.45 16.33
C ALA A 24 -2.45 -3.62 17.13
N ALA A 25 -3.00 -2.56 16.54
CA ALA A 25 -3.93 -1.65 17.21
C ALA A 25 -5.40 -1.83 16.79
N VAL A 26 -5.65 -2.30 15.55
CA VAL A 26 -6.98 -2.31 14.94
C VAL A 26 -7.33 -3.71 14.44
N PRO A 27 -8.31 -4.40 15.07
CA PRO A 27 -8.83 -5.68 14.57
C PRO A 27 -9.40 -5.52 13.17
N THR A 28 -8.71 -6.08 12.18
CA THR A 28 -9.03 -5.88 10.75
C THR A 28 -9.58 -7.17 10.17
N ARG A 29 -10.72 -7.11 9.49
CA ARG A 29 -11.30 -8.28 8.81
C ARG A 29 -10.48 -8.64 7.59
N LYS A 30 -10.42 -9.93 7.25
CA LYS A 30 -9.67 -10.46 6.10
C LYS A 30 -9.98 -9.73 4.78
N CYS A 31 -11.23 -9.34 4.55
CA CYS A 31 -11.64 -8.62 3.33
C CYS A 31 -11.01 -7.22 3.16
N TYR A 32 -10.47 -6.63 4.23
CA TYR A 32 -9.81 -5.31 4.18
C TYR A 32 -8.29 -5.39 4.06
N LEU A 33 -7.68 -6.58 4.13
CA LEU A 33 -6.22 -6.70 4.14
C LEU A 33 -5.57 -6.22 2.84
N GLN A 34 -6.22 -6.45 1.69
CA GLN A 34 -5.73 -5.95 0.40
C GLN A 34 -5.78 -4.42 0.34
N LEU A 35 -6.86 -3.81 0.86
CA LEU A 35 -7.00 -2.36 0.93
C LEU A 35 -5.94 -1.75 1.84
N LEU A 36 -5.78 -2.31 3.04
CA LEU A 36 -4.78 -1.88 4.00
C LEU A 36 -3.37 -1.97 3.42
N GLY A 37 -3.02 -3.10 2.80
CA GLY A 37 -1.72 -3.27 2.13
C GLY A 37 -1.49 -2.24 1.02
N ALA A 38 -2.52 -1.95 0.21
CA ALA A 38 -2.44 -0.93 -0.83
C ALA A 38 -2.25 0.48 -0.25
N VAL A 39 -2.95 0.84 0.83
CA VAL A 39 -2.75 2.11 1.55
C VAL A 39 -1.34 2.20 2.14
N CYS A 40 -0.84 1.14 2.78
CA CYS A 40 0.52 1.10 3.33
C CYS A 40 1.58 1.33 2.25
N LEU A 41 1.45 0.69 1.09
CA LEU A 41 2.33 0.91 -0.07
C LEU A 41 2.22 2.33 -0.63
N PHE A 42 1.00 2.86 -0.71
CA PHE A 42 0.75 4.23 -1.18
C PHE A 42 1.47 5.25 -0.30
N LEU A 43 1.32 5.13 1.03
CA LEU A 43 1.98 6.02 1.99
C LEU A 43 3.50 5.87 1.98
N ALA A 44 4.00 4.63 2.00
CA ALA A 44 5.44 4.38 2.02
C ALA A 44 6.13 4.90 0.75
N SER A 45 5.54 4.68 -0.42
CA SER A 45 6.09 5.19 -1.69
C SER A 45 6.11 6.72 -1.72
N LYS A 46 5.10 7.41 -1.18
CA LYS A 46 5.12 8.88 -1.09
C LYS A 46 6.24 9.43 -0.20
N LEU A 47 6.71 8.67 0.77
CA LEU A 47 7.75 9.10 1.71
C LEU A 47 9.16 8.71 1.28
N LYS A 48 9.31 7.57 0.61
CA LYS A 48 10.60 6.95 0.32
C LYS A 48 10.94 6.86 -1.16
N ALA A 49 9.95 6.94 -2.05
CA ALA A 49 10.18 6.83 -3.47
C ALA A 49 10.39 8.18 -4.14
N SER A 50 11.36 8.25 -5.06
CA SER A 50 11.55 9.39 -5.96
C SER A 50 10.36 9.58 -6.90
N GLN A 51 9.74 8.47 -7.33
CA GLN A 51 8.49 8.43 -8.07
C GLN A 51 7.45 7.60 -7.31
N PRO A 52 6.57 8.25 -6.52
CA PRO A 52 5.58 7.54 -5.73
C PRO A 52 4.59 6.73 -6.56
N LEU A 53 4.07 5.65 -5.97
CA LEU A 53 3.01 4.85 -6.59
C LEU A 53 1.74 5.71 -6.69
N SER A 54 1.09 5.69 -7.86
CA SER A 54 -0.18 6.37 -8.05
C SER A 54 -1.33 5.52 -7.54
N ALA A 55 -2.41 6.17 -7.06
CA ALA A 55 -3.62 5.48 -6.66
C ALA A 55 -4.19 4.61 -7.80
N ARG A 56 -4.13 5.11 -9.04
CA ARG A 56 -4.58 4.36 -10.23
C ARG A 56 -3.80 3.06 -10.44
N LYS A 57 -2.46 3.10 -10.31
CA LYS A 57 -1.64 1.87 -10.43
C LYS A 57 -2.00 0.86 -9.35
N LEU A 58 -2.16 1.31 -8.11
CA LEU A 58 -2.57 0.44 -7.01
C LEU A 58 -3.95 -0.18 -7.24
N CYS A 59 -4.94 0.59 -7.69
CA CYS A 59 -6.24 0.07 -8.09
C CYS A 59 -6.10 -1.05 -9.14
N MET A 60 -5.27 -0.84 -10.18
CA MET A 60 -5.01 -1.85 -11.20
C MET A 60 -4.37 -3.12 -10.63
N TYR A 61 -3.38 -3.00 -9.74
CA TYR A 61 -2.75 -4.16 -9.08
C TYR A 61 -3.68 -4.95 -8.18
N THR A 62 -4.77 -4.33 -7.73
CA THR A 62 -5.81 -4.99 -6.93
C THR A 62 -6.92 -5.58 -7.79
N ASP A 63 -6.71 -5.70 -9.11
CA ASP A 63 -7.73 -6.11 -10.08
C ASP A 63 -9.00 -5.26 -9.98
N ASN A 64 -8.82 -3.96 -9.71
CA ASN A 64 -9.88 -2.98 -9.47
C ASN A 64 -10.87 -3.35 -8.34
N SER A 65 -10.50 -4.27 -7.44
CA SER A 65 -11.28 -4.56 -6.23
C SER A 65 -11.33 -3.37 -5.27
N ILE A 66 -10.34 -2.47 -5.37
CA ILE A 66 -10.20 -1.25 -4.58
C ILE A 66 -10.25 -0.02 -5.49
N THR A 67 -11.06 0.95 -5.11
CA THR A 67 -11.21 2.24 -5.80
C THR A 67 -10.25 3.29 -5.24
N SER A 68 -9.93 4.31 -6.04
CA SER A 68 -9.06 5.39 -5.57
C SER A 68 -9.65 6.18 -4.40
N GLN A 69 -10.98 6.23 -4.28
CA GLN A 69 -11.64 6.86 -3.14
C GLN A 69 -11.46 6.07 -1.84
N GLN A 70 -11.32 4.74 -1.90
CA GLN A 70 -11.01 3.93 -0.73
C GLN A 70 -9.55 4.07 -0.28
N LEU A 71 -8.66 4.51 -1.17
CA LEU A 71 -7.24 4.77 -0.87
C LEU A 71 -6.96 6.16 -0.28
N LEU A 72 -7.92 7.09 -0.38
CA LEU A 72 -7.82 8.49 0.05
C LEU A 72 -8.52 8.71 1.40
#